data_AF-A0A8E2VH55-F1
#
_entry.id   AF-A0A8E2VH55-F1
#
_cell.length_a   1.000
_cell.length_b   1.000
_cell.length_c   1.000
_cell.angle_alpha   90.00
_cell.angle_beta   90.00
_cell.angle_gamma   90.00
#
_symmetry.space_group_name_H-M   'P 1'
#
loop_
_entity.id
_entity.type
_entity.pdbx_description
1 polymer ?
#
loop_
_entity_poly.entity_id
_entity_poly.type
_entity_poly.pdbx_seq_one_letter_code
_entity_poly.pdbx_strand_id
1 'polypeptide(L)'
;MASWYSAGLHFGHHRIIDFCKGPFASTAEMNAALIANFQACVAHDDGLWILGDFAFGRADDTAQFESWFHSLPGRKHLIIGNHDDEAVMALLRKSRGFIS
;
A
#
# COMPACT_ATOMS: atom_id res chain seq x y z
N MET A 1 -19.64 -9.18 4.07
CA MET A 1 -18.65 -8.09 4.10
C MET A 1 -17.64 -8.42 5.17
N ALA A 2 -16.41 -8.71 4.76
CA ALA A 2 -15.31 -9.07 5.65
C ALA A 2 -14.41 -7.85 5.92
N SER A 3 -13.61 -7.97 6.98
CA SER A 3 -12.52 -7.03 7.28
C SER A 3 -11.20 -7.76 7.16
N TRP A 4 -10.32 -7.25 6.31
CA TRP A 4 -8.96 -7.72 6.09
C TRP A 4 -7.97 -6.76 6.74
N TYR A 5 -6.89 -7.28 7.29
CA TYR A 5 -5.88 -6.52 8.01
C TYR A 5 -4.50 -6.89 7.50
N SER A 6 -3.67 -5.88 7.22
CA SER A 6 -2.26 -6.06 6.84
C SER A 6 -1.44 -4.88 7.37
N ALA A 7 -0.13 -5.06 7.48
CA ALA A 7 0.82 -4.03 7.90
C ALA A 7 2.14 -4.21 7.12
N GLY A 8 2.98 -3.18 7.05
CA GLY A 8 4.36 -3.32 6.55
C GLY A 8 4.44 -3.73 5.08
N LEU A 9 3.58 -3.18 4.23
CA LEU A 9 3.57 -3.52 2.80
C LEU A 9 4.83 -3.04 2.08
N HIS A 10 5.44 -1.95 2.55
CA HIS A 10 6.73 -1.44 2.08
C HIS A 10 6.86 -1.38 0.55
N PHE A 11 5.79 -0.99 -0.15
CA PHE A 11 5.82 -0.86 -1.60
C PHE A 11 7.01 0.01 -2.04
N GLY A 12 7.80 -0.49 -3.00
CA GLY A 12 8.98 0.21 -3.52
C GLY A 12 10.25 0.10 -2.66
N HIS A 13 10.21 -0.52 -1.48
CA HIS A 13 11.36 -0.60 -0.59
C HIS A 13 12.36 -1.70 -0.98
N HIS A 14 13.28 -1.45 -1.91
CA HIS A 14 14.22 -2.48 -2.38
C HIS A 14 15.04 -3.17 -1.28
N ARG A 15 15.45 -2.43 -0.24
CA ARG A 15 16.24 -2.99 0.86
C ARG A 15 15.50 -4.03 1.69
N ILE A 16 14.17 -4.01 1.69
CA ILE A 16 13.37 -4.98 2.48
C ILE A 16 13.50 -6.39 1.92
N ILE A 17 13.73 -6.52 0.61
CA ILE A 17 13.91 -7.81 -0.06
C ILE A 17 15.17 -8.49 0.49
N ASP A 18 16.28 -7.76 0.54
CA ASP A 18 17.56 -8.26 1.05
C ASP A 18 17.50 -8.48 2.57
N PHE A 19 16.90 -7.54 3.30
CA PHE A 19 16.83 -7.56 4.76
C PHE A 19 16.00 -8.74 5.27
N CYS A 20 14.81 -8.94 4.71
CA CYS A 20 13.92 -10.05 5.07
C CYS A 20 14.27 -11.36 4.36
N LYS A 21 15.23 -11.35 3.42
CA LYS A 21 15.57 -12.49 2.54
C LYS A 21 14.33 -13.06 1.85
N GLY A 22 13.49 -12.18 1.34
CA GLY A 22 12.24 -12.53 0.68
C GLY A 22 12.45 -13.26 -0.65
N PRO A 23 11.40 -13.90 -1.21
CA PRO A 23 11.50 -14.69 -2.43
C PRO A 23 11.55 -13.86 -3.73
N PHE A 24 11.65 -12.53 -3.64
CA PHE A 24 11.51 -11.63 -4.78
C PHE A 24 12.88 -11.21 -5.32
N ALA A 25 13.03 -11.18 -6.64
CA ALA A 25 14.24 -10.69 -7.29
C ALA A 25 14.23 -9.16 -7.48
N SER A 26 13.05 -8.52 -7.36
CA SER A 26 12.90 -7.08 -7.54
C SER A 26 11.70 -6.50 -6.78
N THR A 27 11.71 -5.18 -6.56
CA THR A 27 10.56 -4.46 -5.98
C THR A 27 9.34 -4.53 -6.88
N ALA A 28 9.52 -4.51 -8.21
CA ALA A 28 8.41 -4.63 -9.15
C ALA A 28 7.69 -5.98 -8.98
N GLU A 29 8.44 -7.07 -8.84
CA GLU A 29 7.89 -8.41 -8.57
C GLU A 29 7.16 -8.47 -7.23
N MET A 30 7.79 -7.96 -6.16
CA MET A 30 7.18 -7.89 -4.82
C MET A 30 5.86 -7.12 -4.84
N ASN A 31 5.87 -5.92 -5.44
CA ASN A 31 4.70 -5.06 -5.53
C ASN A 31 3.56 -5.74 -6.30
N ALA A 32 3.87 -6.38 -7.43
CA ALA A 32 2.88 -7.12 -8.23
C ALA A 32 2.29 -8.31 -7.45
N ALA A 33 3.13 -9.07 -6.74
CA ALA A 33 2.69 -10.20 -5.93
C ALA A 33 1.78 -9.75 -4.78
N LEU A 34 2.11 -8.67 -4.07
CA LEU A 34 1.25 -8.09 -3.04
C LEU A 34 -0.12 -7.73 -3.58
N ILE A 35 -0.17 -7.00 -4.71
CA ILE A 35 -1.43 -6.60 -5.35
C ILE A 35 -2.25 -7.82 -5.75
N ALA A 36 -1.63 -8.80 -6.41
CA ALA A 36 -2.31 -10.03 -6.84
C ALA A 36 -2.89 -10.81 -5.64
N ASN A 37 -2.15 -10.89 -4.53
CA ASN A 37 -2.62 -11.57 -3.32
C ASN A 37 -3.87 -10.90 -2.74
N PHE A 38 -3.89 -9.56 -2.65
CA PHE A 38 -5.09 -8.85 -2.19
C PHE A 38 -6.26 -9.01 -3.14
N GLN A 39 -6.03 -8.90 -4.46
CA GLN A 39 -7.07 -9.09 -5.48
C GLN A 39 -7.66 -10.50 -5.48
N ALA A 40 -6.91 -11.51 -5.06
CA ALA A 40 -7.39 -12.88 -4.97
C ALA A 40 -8.30 -13.15 -3.77
N CYS A 41 -8.22 -12.35 -2.69
CA CYS A 41 -8.93 -12.64 -1.44
C CYS A 41 -9.89 -11.55 -0.95
N VAL A 42 -9.66 -10.28 -1.30
CA VAL A 42 -10.46 -9.15 -0.82
C VAL A 42 -11.50 -8.77 -1.87
N ALA A 43 -12.78 -8.84 -1.49
CA ALA A 43 -13.86 -8.40 -2.36
C ALA A 43 -13.96 -6.87 -2.43
N HIS A 44 -14.59 -6.34 -3.49
CA HIS A 44 -14.78 -4.90 -3.68
C HIS A 44 -15.46 -4.20 -2.49
N ASP A 45 -16.42 -4.88 -1.86
CA ASP A 45 -17.21 -4.30 -0.76
C ASP A 45 -16.59 -4.54 0.63
N ASP A 46 -15.53 -5.34 0.72
CA ASP A 46 -14.82 -5.62 1.98
C ASP A 46 -14.06 -4.38 2.48
N GLY A 47 -13.73 -4.37 3.77
CA GLY A 47 -12.81 -3.40 4.35
C GLY A 47 -11.38 -3.92 4.33
N LEU A 48 -10.43 -3.12 3.83
CA LEU A 48 -8.99 -3.40 3.89
C LEU A 48 -8.30 -2.39 4.80
N TRP A 49 -7.83 -2.84 5.95
CA TRP A 49 -7.09 -2.03 6.93
C TRP A 49 -5.58 -2.23 6.75
N ILE A 50 -4.88 -1.14 6.44
CA ILE A 50 -3.44 -1.09 6.26
C ILE A 50 -2.86 -0.37 7.49
N LEU A 51 -2.17 -1.11 8.34
CA LEU A 51 -1.73 -0.68 9.66
C LEU A 51 -0.27 -0.19 9.64
N GLY A 52 0.01 0.79 8.77
CA GLY A 52 1.31 1.45 8.68
C GLY A 52 2.29 0.84 7.68
N ASP A 53 3.30 1.65 7.38
CA ASP A 53 4.44 1.34 6.52
C ASP A 53 4.00 0.84 5.14
N PHE A 54 3.17 1.64 4.50
CA PHE A 54 2.55 1.34 3.22
C PHE A 54 3.58 1.33 2.09
N ALA A 55 4.37 2.40 1.96
CA ALA A 55 5.31 2.58 0.85
C ALA A 55 6.59 3.27 1.29
N PHE A 56 7.65 3.09 0.50
CA PHE A 56 8.94 3.75 0.68
C PHE A 56 9.40 4.34 -0.66
N GLY A 57 9.72 5.63 -0.67
CA GLY A 57 10.17 6.35 -1.84
C GLY A 57 10.46 7.80 -1.52
N ARG A 58 10.38 8.66 -2.52
CA ARG A 58 10.57 10.10 -2.41
C ARG A 58 9.24 10.84 -2.59
N ALA A 59 9.22 12.11 -2.22
CA ALA A 59 8.02 12.95 -2.35
C ALA A 59 7.47 13.02 -3.80
N ASP A 60 8.34 12.94 -4.81
CA ASP A 60 7.99 12.91 -6.23
C ASP A 60 7.35 11.58 -6.70
N ASP A 61 7.42 10.52 -5.88
CA ASP A 61 6.81 9.21 -6.18
C ASP A 61 5.29 9.15 -5.88
N THR A 62 4.66 10.28 -5.53
CA THR A 62 3.24 10.35 -5.13
C THR A 62 2.32 9.64 -6.13
N ALA A 63 2.52 9.81 -7.44
CA ALA A 63 1.70 9.15 -8.46
C ALA A 63 1.84 7.62 -8.44
N GLN A 64 3.04 7.12 -8.12
CA GLN A 64 3.29 5.69 -8.00
C GLN A 64 2.63 5.11 -6.74
N PHE A 65 2.66 5.85 -5.64
CA PHE A 65 1.97 5.46 -4.40
C PHE A 65 0.46 5.41 -4.59
N GLU A 66 -0.10 6.41 -5.28
CA GLU A 66 -1.52 6.43 -5.66
C GLU A 66 -1.88 5.21 -6.53
N SER A 67 -1.05 4.91 -7.54
CA SER A 67 -1.25 3.75 -8.40
C SER A 67 -1.32 2.44 -7.60
N TRP A 68 -0.40 2.20 -6.66
CA TRP A 68 -0.44 1.01 -5.81
C TRP A 68 -1.67 1.01 -4.89
N PHE A 69 -1.97 2.13 -4.24
CA PHE A 69 -3.11 2.24 -3.33
C PHE A 69 -4.45 1.99 -4.04
N HIS A 70 -4.61 2.50 -5.26
CA HIS A 70 -5.83 2.28 -6.05
C HIS A 70 -5.93 0.88 -6.65
N SER A 71 -4.80 0.21 -6.88
CA SER A 71 -4.76 -1.18 -7.37
C SER A 71 -5.21 -2.20 -6.32
N LEU A 72 -5.15 -1.85 -5.03
CA LEU A 72 -5.68 -2.69 -3.96
C LEU A 72 -7.23 -2.68 -3.97
N PRO A 73 -7.89 -3.83 -3.87
CA PRO A 73 -9.35 -3.94 -3.79
C PRO A 73 -9.90 -3.46 -2.43
N GLY A 74 -11.23 -3.45 -2.31
CA GLY A 74 -11.93 -3.13 -1.07
C GLY A 74 -11.99 -1.64 -0.75
N ARG A 75 -12.65 -1.31 0.36
CA ARG A 75 -12.59 0.02 0.98
C ARG A 75 -11.35 0.09 1.86
N LYS A 76 -10.41 0.93 1.46
CA LYS A 76 -9.10 1.05 2.09
C LYS A 76 -9.12 2.01 3.28
N HIS A 77 -8.56 1.56 4.40
CA HIS A 77 -8.33 2.34 5.60
C HIS A 77 -6.83 2.30 5.91
N LEU A 78 -6.13 3.40 5.69
CA LEU A 78 -4.69 3.50 5.97
C LEU A 78 -4.45 4.21 7.31
N ILE A 79 -3.71 3.54 8.19
CA ILE A 79 -3.12 4.09 9.40
C ILE A 79 -1.65 4.35 9.11
N ILE A 80 -1.14 5.52 9.49
CA ILE A 80 0.22 5.96 9.17
C ILE A 80 1.24 5.25 10.08
N GLY A 81 2.25 4.64 9.48
CA GLY A 81 3.41 4.05 10.14
C GLY A 81 4.61 5.01 10.22
N ASN A 82 5.71 4.57 10.82
CA ASN A 82 6.89 5.41 10.99
C ASN A 82 7.73 5.58 9.72
N HIS A 83 7.51 4.74 8.70
CA HIS A 83 8.16 4.85 7.40
C HIS A 83 7.32 5.61 6.37
N ASP A 84 6.10 6.00 6.71
CA ASP A 84 5.19 6.73 5.82
C ASP A 84 5.47 8.25 5.90
N ASP A 85 5.89 8.83 4.77
CA ASP A 85 6.18 10.25 4.65
C ASP A 85 4.97 11.08 4.19
N GLU A 86 5.18 12.37 3.91
CA GLU A 86 4.12 13.27 3.48
C GLU A 86 3.42 12.81 2.18
N ALA A 87 4.13 12.16 1.27
CA ALA A 87 3.55 11.64 0.03
C ALA A 87 2.60 10.47 0.30
N VAL A 88 2.93 9.58 1.24
CA VAL A 88 2.00 8.54 1.69
C VAL A 88 0.81 9.14 2.42
N MET A 89 1.03 10.13 3.30
CA MET A 89 -0.05 10.81 4.01
C MET A 89 -1.02 11.54 3.06
N ALA A 90 -0.55 12.01 1.90
CA ALA A 90 -1.38 12.66 0.89
C ALA A 90 -2.46 11.73 0.31
N LEU A 91 -2.25 10.40 0.33
CA LEU A 91 -3.25 9.41 -0.11
C LEU A 91 -4.56 9.54 0.69
N LEU A 92 -4.45 9.79 1.99
CA LEU A 92 -5.60 9.96 2.89
C LEU A 92 -6.40 11.23 2.61
N ARG A 93 -5.72 12.28 2.13
CA ARG A 93 -6.36 13.58 1.82
C ARG A 93 -7.17 13.49 0.53
N LYS A 94 -6.76 12.65 -0.43
CA LYS A 94 -7.41 12.48 -1.73
C LYS A 94 -8.51 11.41 -1.72
N SER A 95 -8.43 10.42 -0.84
CA SER A 95 -9.48 9.39 -0.69
C SER A 95 -10.76 9.92 -0.01
N ARG A 96 -10.66 11.03 0.72
CA ARG A 96 -11.82 11.84 1.12
C ARG A 96 -12.08 12.83 -0.01
N GLY A 97 -13.06 12.52 -0.86
CA GLY A 97 -13.49 13.43 -1.92
C GLY A 97 -13.65 14.85 -1.39
N PHE A 98 -13.17 15.81 -2.20
CA PHE A 98 -13.44 17.24 -2.13
C PHE A 98 -14.51 17.63 -1.10
N ILE A 99 -14.09 18.26 0.00
CA ILE A 99 -14.93 19.21 0.70
C ILE A 99 -14.31 20.58 0.38
N SER A 100 -14.79 21.19 -0.71
CA SER A 100 -14.77 22.64 -0.90
C SER A 100 -16.07 23.21 -0.36
#